data_AF-A0AAU9VZG7-F1
#
_entry.id   AF-A0AAU9VZG7-F1
#
_cell.length_a   1.000
_cell.length_b   1.000
_cell.length_c   1.000
_cell.angle_alpha   90.00
_cell.angle_beta   90.00
_cell.angle_gamma   90.00
#
_symmetry.space_group_name_H-M   'P 1'
#
loop_
_entity.id
_entity.type
_entity.pdbx_description
1 polymer ?
#
loop_
_entity_poly.entity_id
_entity_poly.type
_entity_poly.pdbx_seq_one_letter_code
_entity_poly.pdbx_strand_id
1 'polypeptide(L)'
;MERIFTYIAALFTRLLFCLHAIAMIYWLVTLKQDRMYFLFLLLLVALLVETIITVGFRKGHEYSWFCPSMFLYLMTMIPCDWIAKIEVLDCVASSNDASSTCITAVNETEEIFQFLQGINITDDERLLYTMEQALVLILVIGRWLLPKGGISRDQLSQLLLIYIGTAADIMEFTEIIKEDDIRKTNPKMLQNHHFVNAVILFWSVSLFQFPLTIYAMERSAQRLEKEKAELEERLRKVKEEKDFRRRRNQVAPSPALYIYKKDQSREYKEKEEIRVRYIQSKSGLEIKPVMTSVTSMDEEEAATHASRGRCNRCWKRFTQGVDNFAGKMKDYTELVSLLIPMLMQDGPFLVIRLIVIAYYQIYHDTLYFLTVKNALVVMLQVYRIFVLYYKPPEEDIDDFFPDSDGSHRLNNVQTAIKSVQHTRLALSLVSRLQQQAKWRRKRSLNSGRFKVKRPSHDPKDTDSKKDDMP
;
A
#
# COMPACT_ATOMS: atom_id res chain seq x y z
N MET A 1 14.43 28.71 -10.32
CA MET A 1 12.96 28.85 -10.37
C MET A 1 12.27 27.97 -9.32
N GLU A 2 12.65 26.71 -9.16
CA GLU A 2 12.06 25.80 -8.16
C GLU A 2 12.06 26.36 -6.72
N ARG A 3 13.18 26.91 -6.25
CA ARG A 3 13.24 27.54 -4.92
C ARG A 3 12.28 28.71 -4.76
N ILE A 4 12.06 29.50 -5.80
CA ILE A 4 11.13 30.65 -5.74
C ILE A 4 9.70 30.13 -5.66
N PHE A 5 9.37 29.11 -6.45
CA PHE A 5 8.07 28.45 -6.39
C PHE A 5 7.78 27.87 -5.01
N THR A 6 8.74 27.21 -4.35
CA THR A 6 8.54 26.66 -2.99
C THR A 6 8.26 27.76 -1.95
N TYR A 7 8.94 28.91 -2.03
CA TYR A 7 8.65 30.05 -1.17
C TYR A 7 7.27 30.64 -1.43
N ILE A 8 6.91 30.85 -2.70
CA ILE A 8 5.62 31.40 -3.10
C ILE A 8 4.49 30.47 -2.65
N ALA A 9 4.62 29.16 -2.87
CA ALA A 9 3.61 28.18 -2.47
C ALA A 9 3.47 28.10 -0.94
N ALA A 10 4.59 28.11 -0.20
CA ALA A 10 4.58 28.13 1.25
C ALA A 10 3.93 29.41 1.82
N LEU A 11 4.17 30.57 1.20
CA LEU A 11 3.56 31.84 1.60
C LEU A 11 2.07 31.91 1.24
N PHE A 12 1.71 31.49 0.03
CA PHE A 12 0.34 31.51 -0.48
C PHE A 12 -0.60 30.61 0.33
N THR A 13 -0.17 29.39 0.67
CA THR A 13 -0.96 28.48 1.51
C THR A 13 -1.25 29.07 2.89
N ARG A 14 -0.26 29.71 3.52
CA ARG A 14 -0.44 30.37 4.82
C ARG A 14 -1.32 31.61 4.73
N LEU A 15 -1.20 32.38 3.65
CA LEU A 15 -2.11 33.49 3.37
C LEU A 15 -3.56 32.99 3.28
N LEU A 16 -3.81 31.89 2.56
CA LEU A 16 -5.15 31.27 2.48
C LEU A 16 -5.68 30.86 3.85
N PHE A 17 -4.87 30.18 4.67
CA PHE A 17 -5.24 29.82 6.05
C PHE A 17 -5.59 31.05 6.88
N CYS A 18 -4.78 32.12 6.79
CA CYS A 18 -5.02 33.35 7.52
C CYS A 18 -6.31 34.05 7.08
N LEU A 19 -6.53 34.21 5.78
CA LEU A 19 -7.70 34.89 5.24
C LEU A 19 -8.99 34.16 5.63
N HIS A 20 -9.02 32.84 5.49
CA HIS A 20 -10.19 32.04 5.86
C HIS A 20 -10.45 32.05 7.36
N ALA A 21 -9.40 31.95 8.19
CA ALA A 21 -9.54 32.05 9.64
C ALA A 21 -10.02 33.44 10.11
N ILE A 22 -9.53 34.53 9.50
CA ILE A 22 -9.99 35.89 9.81
C ILE A 22 -11.48 36.02 9.46
N ALA A 23 -11.89 35.58 8.26
CA ALA A 23 -13.29 35.62 7.84
C ALA A 23 -14.19 34.85 8.81
N MET A 24 -13.77 33.66 9.24
CA MET A 24 -14.49 32.84 10.20
C MET A 24 -14.59 33.49 11.59
N ILE A 25 -13.49 34.03 12.13
CA ILE A 25 -13.48 34.70 13.45
C ILE A 25 -14.36 35.94 13.41
N TYR A 26 -14.27 36.74 12.34
CA TYR A 26 -15.07 37.95 12.19
C TYR A 26 -16.56 37.60 12.16
N TRP A 27 -16.96 36.62 11.34
CA TRP A 27 -18.35 36.15 11.30
C TRP A 27 -18.81 35.56 12.64
N LEU A 28 -17.96 34.80 13.34
CA LEU A 28 -18.30 34.28 14.67
C LEU A 28 -18.58 35.38 15.70
N VAL A 29 -17.78 36.46 15.69
CA VAL A 29 -17.98 37.60 16.59
C VAL A 29 -19.29 38.31 16.28
N THR A 30 -19.65 38.48 15.01
CA THR A 30 -20.94 39.09 14.64
C THR A 30 -22.11 38.16 14.96
N LEU A 31 -21.94 36.84 14.80
CA LEU A 31 -22.94 35.84 15.14
C LEU A 31 -23.26 35.83 16.65
N LYS A 32 -22.23 35.84 17.50
CA LYS A 32 -22.37 35.80 18.97
C LYS A 32 -22.58 37.17 19.63
N GLN A 33 -22.31 38.26 18.91
CA GLN A 33 -22.30 39.65 19.43
C GLN A 33 -21.38 39.84 20.67
N ASP A 34 -20.36 38.99 20.82
CA ASP A 34 -19.39 39.04 21.91
C ASP A 34 -17.97 39.20 21.36
N ARG A 35 -17.29 40.26 21.81
CA ARG A 35 -15.93 40.61 21.36
C ARG A 35 -14.85 39.68 21.96
N MET A 36 -15.16 38.87 22.97
CA MET A 36 -14.20 37.95 23.58
C MET A 36 -13.68 36.90 22.59
N TYR A 37 -14.46 36.54 21.57
CA TYR A 37 -14.05 35.57 20.55
C TYR A 37 -12.92 36.06 19.63
N PHE A 38 -12.58 37.36 19.65
CA PHE A 38 -11.33 37.83 19.04
C PHE A 38 -10.06 37.23 19.66
N LEU A 39 -10.16 36.56 20.83
CA LEU A 39 -9.07 35.79 21.42
C LEU A 39 -8.46 34.77 20.45
N PHE A 40 -9.26 34.19 19.54
CA PHE A 40 -8.77 33.27 18.51
C PHE A 40 -7.74 33.91 17.56
N LEU A 41 -7.69 35.24 17.46
CA LEU A 41 -6.66 35.97 16.72
C LEU A 41 -5.25 35.71 17.29
N LEU A 42 -5.11 35.34 18.57
CA LEU A 42 -3.84 34.95 19.16
C LEU A 42 -3.24 33.69 18.49
N LEU A 43 -4.07 32.72 18.12
CA LEU A 43 -3.63 31.53 17.38
C LEU A 43 -3.18 31.89 15.97
N LEU A 44 -3.78 32.91 15.37
CA LEU A 44 -3.35 33.45 14.08
C LEU A 44 -1.97 34.12 14.18
N VAL A 45 -1.68 34.82 15.28
CA VAL A 45 -0.33 35.33 15.55
C VAL A 45 0.68 34.18 15.66
N ALA A 46 0.32 33.06 16.30
CA ALA A 46 1.17 31.88 16.34
C ALA A 46 1.43 31.30 14.93
N LEU A 47 0.42 31.31 14.04
CA LEU A 47 0.59 30.91 12.64
C LEU A 47 1.53 31.85 11.87
N LEU A 48 1.48 33.16 12.13
CA LEU A 48 2.43 34.12 11.54
C LEU A 48 3.86 33.90 12.04
N VAL A 49 4.04 33.59 13.33
CA VAL A 49 5.34 33.24 13.89
C VAL A 49 5.88 31.95 13.26
N GLU A 50 5.04 30.92 13.14
CA GLU A 50 5.38 29.68 12.42
C GLU A 50 5.79 29.96 10.98
N THR A 51 5.07 30.86 10.29
CA THR A 51 5.37 31.29 8.92
C THR A 51 6.77 31.88 8.81
N ILE A 52 7.13 32.79 9.72
CA ILE A 52 8.47 33.40 9.76
C ILE A 52 9.53 32.32 10.01
N ILE A 53 9.26 31.37 10.92
CA ILE A 53 10.18 30.27 11.22
C ILE A 53 10.41 29.40 9.97
N THR A 54 9.33 28.96 9.32
CA THR A 54 9.41 28.01 8.21
C THR A 54 9.98 28.65 6.93
N VAL A 55 9.58 29.88 6.61
CA VAL A 55 10.12 30.61 5.45
C VAL A 55 11.54 31.09 5.71
N GLY A 56 11.80 31.70 6.87
CA GLY A 56 13.09 32.32 7.20
C GLY A 56 14.20 31.32 7.53
N PHE A 57 13.92 30.34 8.39
CA PHE A 57 14.95 29.41 8.88
C PHE A 57 14.98 28.09 8.10
N ARG A 58 13.82 27.60 7.65
CA ARG A 58 13.70 26.29 7.00
C ARG A 58 13.58 26.36 5.47
N LYS A 59 13.78 27.55 4.90
CA LYS A 59 13.78 27.78 3.45
C LYS A 59 12.48 27.31 2.76
N GLY A 60 11.36 27.37 3.50
CA GLY A 60 10.04 26.96 3.03
C GLY A 60 9.70 25.47 3.18
N HIS A 61 10.61 24.63 3.68
CA HIS A 61 10.33 23.21 3.87
C HIS A 61 9.61 22.91 5.19
N GLU A 62 8.51 22.17 5.11
CA GLU A 62 7.72 21.70 6.26
C GLU A 62 8.40 20.55 7.02
N TYR A 63 7.87 20.18 8.20
CA TYR A 63 8.34 18.98 8.89
C TYR A 63 7.85 17.72 8.16
N SER A 64 8.66 16.66 8.17
CA SER A 64 8.41 15.44 7.40
C SER A 64 7.23 14.61 7.93
N TRP A 65 6.91 14.71 9.22
CA TRP A 65 5.87 13.89 9.86
C TRP A 65 4.69 14.70 10.39
N PHE A 66 4.81 16.02 10.46
CA PHE A 66 3.80 16.91 11.03
C PHE A 66 3.73 18.21 10.23
N CYS A 67 2.53 18.79 10.06
CA CYS A 67 2.38 20.10 9.44
C CYS A 67 1.87 21.11 10.47
N PRO A 68 2.77 21.90 11.08
CA PRO A 68 2.40 22.86 12.13
C PRO A 68 1.45 23.94 11.64
N SER A 69 1.63 24.43 10.41
CA SER A 69 0.79 25.48 9.83
C SER A 69 -0.67 25.05 9.72
N MET A 70 -0.93 23.87 9.13
CA MET A 70 -2.27 23.27 9.08
C MET A 70 -2.83 22.97 10.47
N PHE A 71 -2.00 22.49 11.39
CA PHE A 71 -2.44 22.19 12.75
C PHE A 71 -2.89 23.44 13.51
N LEU A 72 -2.11 24.53 13.46
CA LEU A 72 -2.48 25.81 14.07
C LEU A 72 -3.74 26.42 13.43
N TYR A 73 -3.86 26.29 12.11
CA TYR A 73 -5.07 26.67 11.39
C TYR A 73 -6.29 25.88 11.87
N LEU A 74 -6.20 24.55 11.97
CA LEU A 74 -7.29 23.71 12.49
C LEU A 74 -7.62 24.01 13.95
N MET A 75 -6.61 24.26 14.79
CA MET A 75 -6.81 24.66 16.19
C MET A 75 -7.53 26.01 16.34
N THR A 76 -7.50 26.84 15.30
CA THR A 76 -8.28 28.08 15.24
C THR A 76 -9.68 27.81 14.67
N MET A 77 -9.77 27.07 13.56
CA MET A 77 -11.01 26.87 12.83
C MET A 77 -12.00 25.96 13.55
N ILE A 78 -11.54 24.84 14.13
CA ILE A 78 -12.43 23.85 14.75
C ILE A 78 -13.23 24.45 15.92
N PRO A 79 -12.62 25.16 16.89
CA PRO A 79 -13.40 25.79 17.95
C PRO A 79 -14.37 26.83 17.43
N CYS A 80 -13.97 27.66 16.45
CA CYS A 80 -14.85 28.65 15.85
C CYS A 80 -16.05 28.01 15.15
N ASP A 81 -15.80 26.97 14.36
CA ASP A 81 -16.83 26.20 13.65
C ASP A 81 -17.79 25.54 14.63
N TRP A 82 -17.27 24.90 15.67
CA TRP A 82 -18.08 24.25 16.68
C TRP A 82 -19.07 25.24 17.32
N ILE A 83 -18.57 26.40 17.77
CA ILE A 83 -19.39 27.41 18.44
C ILE A 83 -20.45 27.98 17.48
N ALA A 84 -20.06 28.29 16.25
CA ALA A 84 -20.99 28.80 15.24
C ALA A 84 -22.06 27.76 14.89
N LYS A 85 -21.66 26.49 14.74
CA LYS A 85 -22.54 25.38 14.39
C LYS A 85 -23.58 25.11 15.47
N ILE A 86 -23.20 25.11 16.75
CA ILE A 86 -24.18 24.96 17.84
C ILE A 86 -25.21 26.08 17.77
N GLU A 87 -24.78 27.33 17.63
CA GLU A 87 -25.71 28.47 17.60
C GLU A 87 -26.71 28.39 16.45
N VAL A 88 -26.21 28.09 15.24
CA VAL A 88 -27.05 27.93 14.04
C VAL A 88 -28.00 26.75 14.21
N LEU A 89 -27.50 25.61 14.72
CA LEU A 89 -28.29 24.39 14.85
C LEU A 89 -29.36 24.49 15.94
N ASP A 90 -29.07 25.16 17.06
CA ASP A 90 -30.04 25.44 18.12
C ASP A 90 -31.18 26.31 17.60
N CYS A 91 -30.84 27.35 16.82
CA CYS A 91 -31.84 28.20 16.18
C CYS A 91 -32.70 27.41 15.18
N VAL A 92 -32.09 26.57 14.34
CA VAL A 92 -32.79 25.66 13.41
C VAL A 92 -33.67 24.64 14.14
N ALA A 93 -33.23 24.13 15.29
CA ALA A 93 -34.02 23.19 16.10
C ALA A 93 -35.21 23.88 16.80
N SER A 94 -35.12 25.19 17.03
CA SER A 94 -36.14 26.00 17.69
C SER A 94 -37.18 26.61 16.74
N SER A 95 -36.87 26.72 15.44
CA SER A 95 -37.78 27.30 14.46
C SER A 95 -38.91 26.33 14.12
N ASN A 96 -40.14 26.68 14.50
CA ASN A 96 -41.35 25.90 14.21
C ASN A 96 -42.00 26.27 12.86
N ASP A 97 -41.61 27.38 12.23
CA ASP A 97 -42.21 27.89 10.99
C ASP A 97 -41.18 28.03 9.86
N ALA A 98 -41.59 27.65 8.64
CA ALA A 98 -40.83 27.80 7.40
C ALA A 98 -40.58 29.28 6.98
N SER A 99 -40.99 30.26 7.79
CA SER A 99 -40.90 31.70 7.51
C SER A 99 -40.07 32.49 8.53
N SER A 100 -39.59 31.89 9.62
CA SER A 100 -38.63 32.54 10.51
C SER A 100 -37.21 32.22 10.03
N THR A 101 -36.58 33.16 9.33
CA THR A 101 -35.17 33.03 8.93
C THR A 101 -34.30 33.01 10.19
N CYS A 102 -33.51 31.94 10.30
CA CYS A 102 -32.65 31.69 11.45
C CYS A 102 -31.39 32.56 11.33
N ILE A 103 -31.34 33.64 12.12
CA ILE A 103 -30.24 34.61 12.31
C ILE A 103 -29.78 35.29 10.99
N THR A 104 -29.53 36.60 11.04
CA THR A 104 -29.06 37.38 9.88
C THR A 104 -27.80 38.16 10.21
N ALA A 105 -26.83 37.54 10.89
CA ALA A 105 -25.55 38.18 11.17
C ALA A 105 -24.83 38.55 9.85
N VAL A 106 -25.07 37.77 8.79
CA VAL A 106 -24.71 38.09 7.40
C VAL A 106 -25.16 39.49 6.96
N ASN A 107 -26.38 39.91 7.30
CA ASN A 107 -26.96 41.19 6.85
C ASN A 107 -26.36 42.41 7.54
N GLU A 108 -25.67 42.24 8.68
CA GLU A 108 -25.00 43.33 9.40
C GLU A 108 -23.60 43.65 8.85
N THR A 109 -23.06 42.85 7.93
CA THR A 109 -21.68 42.96 7.45
C THR A 109 -21.55 43.67 6.10
N GLU A 110 -21.58 45.01 6.04
CA GLU A 110 -21.65 45.78 4.77
C GLU A 110 -20.64 45.38 3.68
N GLU A 111 -19.37 45.11 4.02
CA GLU A 111 -18.32 44.77 3.03
C GLU A 111 -18.38 43.30 2.55
N ILE A 112 -18.67 42.37 3.46
CA ILE A 112 -18.74 40.93 3.15
C ILE A 112 -20.07 40.62 2.47
N PHE A 113 -21.14 41.30 2.86
CA PHE A 113 -22.48 41.17 2.31
C PHE A 113 -22.52 41.45 0.80
N GLN A 114 -21.79 42.45 0.30
CA GLN A 114 -21.72 42.71 -1.14
C GLN A 114 -21.09 41.55 -1.93
N PHE A 115 -20.04 40.92 -1.38
CA PHE A 115 -19.43 39.74 -2.00
C PHE A 115 -20.34 38.51 -1.90
N LEU A 116 -20.96 38.28 -0.74
CA LEU A 116 -21.85 37.14 -0.51
C LEU A 116 -23.17 37.24 -1.30
N GLN A 117 -23.69 38.45 -1.54
CA GLN A 117 -24.84 38.68 -2.42
C GLN A 117 -24.57 38.25 -3.86
N GLY A 118 -23.33 38.45 -4.35
CA GLY A 118 -22.90 37.94 -5.65
C GLY A 118 -22.93 36.40 -5.76
N ILE A 119 -22.95 35.70 -4.62
CA ILE A 119 -22.95 34.24 -4.49
C ILE A 119 -24.31 33.70 -3.98
N ASN A 120 -25.31 34.57 -3.79
CA ASN A 120 -26.66 34.22 -3.31
C ASN A 120 -26.68 33.51 -1.93
N ILE A 121 -25.77 33.91 -1.03
CA ILE A 121 -25.69 33.41 0.35
C ILE A 121 -26.45 34.41 1.25
N THR A 122 -27.66 34.06 1.65
CA THR A 122 -28.57 34.93 2.42
C THR A 122 -28.74 34.53 3.89
N ASP A 123 -28.45 33.28 4.23
CA ASP A 123 -28.74 32.70 5.53
C ASP A 123 -27.44 32.19 6.20
N ASP A 124 -27.36 32.31 7.53
CA ASP A 124 -26.18 31.91 8.31
C ASP A 124 -25.87 30.40 8.19
N GLU A 125 -26.88 29.55 7.98
CA GLU A 125 -26.72 28.11 7.71
C GLU A 125 -25.94 27.85 6.40
N ARG A 126 -26.27 28.57 5.33
CA ARG A 126 -25.56 28.43 4.05
C ARG A 126 -24.13 28.94 4.14
N LEU A 127 -23.91 30.02 4.89
CA LEU A 127 -22.58 30.55 5.13
C LEU A 127 -21.73 29.54 5.92
N LEU A 128 -22.29 28.93 6.97
CA LEU A 128 -21.63 27.86 7.73
C LEU A 128 -21.18 26.72 6.81
N TYR A 129 -22.08 26.18 5.99
CA TYR A 129 -21.77 25.08 5.07
C TYR A 129 -20.72 25.48 4.03
N THR A 130 -20.78 26.71 3.54
CA THR A 130 -19.78 27.24 2.60
C THR A 130 -18.41 27.35 3.27
N MET A 131 -18.34 27.82 4.51
CA MET A 131 -17.10 27.93 5.27
C MET A 131 -16.49 26.56 5.60
N GLU A 132 -17.31 25.55 5.88
CA GLU A 132 -16.88 24.16 6.08
C GLU A 132 -16.34 23.52 4.79
N GLN A 133 -17.03 23.72 3.66
CA GLN A 133 -16.55 23.26 2.35
C GLN A 133 -15.22 23.93 1.99
N ALA A 134 -15.11 25.24 2.24
CA ALA A 134 -13.87 25.98 2.05
C ALA A 134 -12.75 25.47 2.97
N LEU A 135 -13.04 25.16 4.24
CA LEU A 135 -12.08 24.58 5.18
C LEU A 135 -11.45 23.30 4.61
N VAL A 136 -12.27 22.34 4.20
CA VAL A 136 -11.78 21.06 3.66
C VAL A 136 -11.02 21.24 2.35
N LEU A 137 -11.52 22.10 1.45
CA LEU A 137 -10.84 22.40 0.19
C LEU A 137 -9.47 23.05 0.40
N ILE A 138 -9.38 24.01 1.33
CA ILE A 138 -8.14 24.70 1.69
C ILE A 138 -7.11 23.71 2.28
N LEU A 139 -7.55 22.71 3.05
CA LEU A 139 -6.66 21.64 3.53
C LEU A 139 -6.10 20.80 2.38
N VAL A 140 -6.94 20.41 1.41
CA VAL A 140 -6.52 19.66 0.22
C VAL A 140 -5.53 20.48 -0.64
N ILE A 141 -5.83 21.76 -0.89
CA ILE A 141 -4.95 22.68 -1.62
C ILE A 141 -3.63 22.88 -0.86
N GLY A 142 -3.69 23.05 0.46
CA GLY A 142 -2.50 23.11 1.31
C GLY A 142 -1.64 21.86 1.15
N ARG A 143 -2.26 20.67 1.08
CA ARG A 143 -1.55 19.40 0.89
C ARG A 143 -0.94 19.25 -0.50
N TRP A 144 -1.48 19.95 -1.48
CA TRP A 144 -0.95 19.99 -2.83
C TRP A 144 0.24 20.95 -2.95
N LEU A 145 0.13 22.14 -2.36
CA LEU A 145 1.08 23.24 -2.55
C LEU A 145 2.25 23.25 -1.56
N LEU A 146 2.08 22.69 -0.36
CA LEU A 146 3.18 22.62 0.59
C LEU A 146 4.30 21.74 0.06
N PRO A 147 5.55 22.23 0.02
CA PRO A 147 6.64 21.53 -0.60
C PRO A 147 6.98 20.27 0.20
N LYS A 148 6.64 19.13 -0.38
CA LYS A 148 7.09 17.81 0.07
C LYS A 148 8.49 17.57 -0.50
N GLY A 149 9.23 16.60 0.04
CA GLY A 149 10.59 16.28 -0.41
C GLY A 149 10.66 15.79 -1.86
N GLY A 150 11.63 14.93 -2.17
CA GLY A 150 11.80 14.35 -3.53
C GLY A 150 10.70 13.35 -3.95
N ILE A 151 9.43 13.68 -3.73
CA ILE A 151 8.26 12.89 -4.20
C ILE A 151 8.13 13.04 -5.72
N SER A 152 7.79 11.95 -6.40
CA SER A 152 7.50 11.96 -7.85
C SER A 152 6.16 12.67 -8.16
N ARG A 153 5.98 13.22 -9.37
CA ARG A 153 4.71 13.86 -9.74
C ARG A 153 3.52 12.89 -9.68
N ASP A 154 3.77 11.62 -9.98
CA ASP A 154 2.76 10.56 -9.95
C ASP A 154 2.35 10.23 -8.51
N GLN A 155 3.31 10.14 -7.59
CA GLN A 155 3.05 9.99 -6.15
C GLN A 155 2.25 11.16 -5.59
N LEU A 156 2.61 12.40 -5.97
CA LEU A 156 1.88 13.58 -5.52
C LEU A 156 0.41 13.53 -5.97
N SER A 157 0.15 13.11 -7.20
CA SER A 157 -1.20 12.95 -7.75
C SER A 157 -2.00 11.87 -7.01
N GLN A 158 -1.41 10.68 -6.80
CA GLN A 158 -2.06 9.60 -6.05
C GLN A 158 -2.38 10.01 -4.61
N LEU A 159 -1.42 10.67 -3.96
CA LEU A 159 -1.58 11.14 -2.60
C LEU A 159 -2.68 12.22 -2.51
N LEU A 160 -2.75 13.12 -3.48
CA LEU A 160 -3.80 14.13 -3.57
C LEU A 160 -5.18 13.50 -3.76
N LEU A 161 -5.29 12.44 -4.58
CA LEU A 161 -6.54 11.71 -4.77
C LEU A 161 -7.02 11.07 -3.46
N ILE A 162 -6.11 10.52 -2.64
CA ILE A 162 -6.48 10.00 -1.32
C ILE A 162 -6.99 11.13 -0.42
N TYR A 163 -6.33 12.29 -0.39
CA TYR A 163 -6.80 13.43 0.39
C TYR A 163 -8.17 13.96 -0.06
N ILE A 164 -8.46 13.91 -1.36
CA ILE A 164 -9.79 14.25 -1.90
C ILE A 164 -10.83 13.21 -1.45
N GLY A 165 -10.49 11.92 -1.47
CA GLY A 165 -11.35 10.86 -0.95
C GLY A 165 -11.66 11.04 0.54
N THR A 166 -10.64 11.31 1.36
CA THR A 166 -10.84 11.59 2.79
C THR A 166 -11.66 12.85 3.02
N ALA A 167 -11.42 13.90 2.23
CA ALA A 167 -12.21 15.13 2.28
C ALA A 167 -13.69 14.89 2.00
N ALA A 168 -14.00 14.10 0.96
CA ALA A 168 -15.36 13.74 0.61
C ALA A 168 -16.06 12.95 1.73
N ASP A 169 -15.39 11.95 2.29
CA ASP A 169 -15.94 11.15 3.40
C ASP A 169 -16.23 11.99 4.65
N ILE A 170 -15.35 12.95 4.97
CA ILE A 170 -15.53 13.88 6.09
C ILE A 170 -16.72 14.81 5.86
N MET A 171 -16.87 15.36 4.65
CA MET A 171 -18.00 16.22 4.31
C MET A 171 -19.32 15.47 4.34
N GLU A 172 -19.36 14.30 3.72
CA GLU A 172 -20.51 13.40 3.69
C GLU A 172 -20.96 12.97 5.10
N PHE A 173 -20.02 12.78 6.03
CA PHE A 173 -20.37 12.44 7.41
C PHE A 173 -21.24 13.51 8.09
N THR A 174 -20.98 14.78 7.83
CA THR A 174 -21.78 15.87 8.42
C THR A 174 -23.19 15.98 7.85
N GLU A 175 -23.47 15.38 6.69
CA GLU A 175 -24.80 15.41 6.08
C GLU A 175 -25.88 14.78 6.99
N ILE A 176 -25.48 13.84 7.86
CA ILE A 176 -26.37 13.20 8.86
C ILE A 176 -27.16 14.22 9.70
N ILE A 177 -26.53 15.36 10.03
CA ILE A 177 -27.15 16.42 10.83
C ILE A 177 -27.59 17.63 10.00
N LYS A 178 -27.21 17.70 8.72
CA LYS A 178 -27.52 18.83 7.81
C LYS A 178 -28.75 18.56 6.94
N GLU A 179 -28.95 17.31 6.54
CA GLU A 179 -29.99 16.92 5.59
C GLU A 179 -31.40 17.26 6.13
N ASP A 180 -32.13 18.08 5.36
CA ASP A 180 -33.45 18.57 5.72
C ASP A 180 -34.46 17.44 5.95
N ASP A 181 -34.41 16.41 5.11
CA ASP A 181 -35.34 15.28 5.19
C ASP A 181 -35.10 14.45 6.45
N ILE A 182 -33.83 14.28 6.85
CA ILE A 182 -33.46 13.60 8.08
C ILE A 182 -33.91 14.43 9.30
N ARG A 183 -33.66 15.74 9.27
CA ARG A 183 -34.04 16.67 10.35
C ARG A 183 -35.56 16.72 10.57
N LYS A 184 -36.35 16.80 9.50
CA LYS A 184 -37.82 16.82 9.57
C LYS A 184 -38.40 15.52 10.08
N THR A 185 -37.83 14.39 9.69
CA THR A 185 -38.33 13.06 10.06
C THR A 185 -38.08 12.75 11.54
N ASN A 186 -36.96 13.21 12.11
CA ASN A 186 -36.56 12.90 13.48
C ASN A 186 -36.00 14.12 14.24
N PRO A 187 -36.83 15.10 14.65
CA PRO A 187 -36.36 16.29 15.38
C PRO A 187 -35.73 15.97 16.74
N LYS A 188 -36.11 14.83 17.35
CA LYS A 188 -35.51 14.33 18.61
C LYS A 188 -34.01 14.04 18.50
N MET A 189 -33.53 13.69 17.31
CA MET A 189 -32.10 13.45 17.06
C MET A 189 -31.32 14.77 17.18
N LEU A 190 -31.86 15.84 16.61
CA LEU A 190 -31.25 17.17 16.61
C LEU A 190 -31.24 17.80 18.01
N GLN A 191 -32.32 17.58 18.78
CA GLN A 191 -32.45 18.06 20.16
C GLN A 191 -31.51 17.35 21.14
N ASN A 192 -30.99 16.18 20.77
CA ASN A 192 -30.03 15.46 21.61
C ASN A 192 -28.62 16.04 21.44
N HIS A 193 -28.30 17.00 22.30
CA HIS A 193 -27.00 17.69 22.35
C HIS A 193 -25.82 16.71 22.44
N HIS A 194 -25.96 15.58 23.13
CA HIS A 194 -24.87 14.58 23.21
C HIS A 194 -24.59 13.93 21.86
N PHE A 195 -25.64 13.63 21.10
CA PHE A 195 -25.50 13.05 19.77
C PHE A 195 -24.88 14.07 18.80
N VAL A 196 -25.44 15.29 18.75
CA VAL A 196 -24.91 16.37 17.89
C VAL A 196 -23.45 16.67 18.23
N ASN A 197 -23.12 16.84 19.52
CA ASN A 197 -21.74 17.08 19.95
C ASN A 197 -20.81 15.92 19.59
N ALA A 198 -21.29 14.67 19.62
CA ALA A 198 -20.49 13.52 19.18
C ALA A 198 -20.23 13.57 17.66
N VAL A 199 -21.21 13.94 16.84
CA VAL A 199 -21.03 14.13 15.39
C VAL A 199 -20.01 15.23 15.12
N ILE A 200 -20.16 16.40 15.75
CA ILE A 200 -19.22 17.53 15.59
C ILE A 200 -17.82 17.15 16.08
N LEU A 201 -17.71 16.40 17.20
CA LEU A 201 -16.45 15.90 17.73
C LEU A 201 -15.73 15.00 16.73
N PHE A 202 -16.40 13.97 16.22
CA PHE A 202 -15.75 13.02 15.32
C PHE A 202 -15.43 13.64 13.96
N TRP A 203 -16.26 14.57 13.49
CA TRP A 203 -15.90 15.39 12.34
C TRP A 203 -14.63 16.22 12.61
N SER A 204 -14.55 16.90 13.76
CA SER A 204 -13.37 17.70 14.14
C SER A 204 -12.11 16.85 14.25
N VAL A 205 -12.21 15.67 14.87
CA VAL A 205 -11.09 14.75 15.03
C VAL A 205 -10.61 14.26 13.66
N SER A 206 -11.53 13.93 12.75
CA SER A 206 -11.17 13.44 11.41
C SER A 206 -10.34 14.44 10.60
N LEU A 207 -10.55 15.76 10.77
CA LEU A 207 -9.77 16.80 10.10
C LEU A 207 -8.29 16.82 10.53
N PHE A 208 -7.95 16.30 11.71
CA PHE A 208 -6.55 16.22 12.15
C PHE A 208 -5.74 15.17 11.39
N GLN A 209 -6.37 14.33 10.55
CA GLN A 209 -5.64 13.48 9.62
C GLN A 209 -4.80 14.32 8.65
N PHE A 210 -5.42 15.37 8.07
CA PHE A 210 -4.84 16.65 7.67
C PHE A 210 -3.36 16.77 8.05
N PRO A 211 -3.03 17.32 9.23
CA PRO A 211 -1.67 17.53 9.72
C PRO A 211 -0.88 16.28 10.13
N LEU A 212 -1.51 15.15 10.47
CA LEU A 212 -0.85 14.01 11.15
C LEU A 212 -0.50 12.81 10.25
N THR A 213 -1.23 12.53 9.16
CA THR A 213 -1.04 11.28 8.38
C THR A 213 0.05 11.36 7.30
N ILE A 214 0.85 12.43 7.30
CA ILE A 214 1.85 12.76 6.27
C ILE A 214 2.85 11.63 6.04
N TYR A 215 3.47 11.14 7.11
CA TYR A 215 4.66 10.30 7.00
C TYR A 215 4.36 8.89 6.48
N ALA A 216 3.28 8.28 6.97
CA ALA A 216 3.04 6.87 6.69
C ALA A 216 2.40 6.63 5.32
N MET A 217 1.53 7.54 4.87
CA MET A 217 0.96 7.48 3.52
C MET A 217 2.03 7.72 2.46
N GLU A 218 2.89 8.73 2.67
CA GLU A 218 3.98 9.06 1.76
C GLU A 218 5.02 7.94 1.67
N ARG A 219 5.40 7.34 2.80
CA ARG A 219 6.33 6.20 2.84
C ARG A 219 5.76 4.95 2.20
N SER A 220 4.47 4.67 2.41
CA SER A 220 3.79 3.52 1.78
C SER A 220 3.74 3.68 0.26
N ALA A 221 3.40 4.88 -0.22
CA ALA A 221 3.42 5.19 -1.66
C ALA A 221 4.84 5.08 -2.26
N GLN A 222 5.85 5.59 -1.57
CA GLN A 222 7.26 5.48 -2.00
C GLN A 222 7.75 4.02 -2.06
N ARG A 223 7.36 3.18 -1.10
CA ARG A 223 7.71 1.75 -1.10
C ARG A 223 7.09 1.01 -2.27
N LEU A 224 5.79 1.23 -2.52
CA LEU A 224 5.07 0.64 -3.65
C LEU A 224 5.73 0.99 -4.98
N GLU A 225 6.17 2.24 -5.17
CA GLU A 225 6.89 2.62 -6.39
C GLU A 225 8.30 2.03 -6.48
N LYS A 226 9.03 1.93 -5.35
CA LYS A 226 10.35 1.30 -5.34
C LYS A 226 10.24 -0.18 -5.70
N GLU A 227 9.27 -0.89 -5.14
CA GLU A 227 8.99 -2.28 -5.50
C GLU A 227 8.59 -2.42 -6.96
N LYS A 228 7.71 -1.54 -7.46
CA LYS A 228 7.33 -1.50 -8.87
C LYS A 228 8.54 -1.29 -9.78
N ALA A 229 9.42 -0.34 -9.46
CA ALA A 229 10.62 -0.06 -10.23
C ALA A 229 11.58 -1.25 -10.25
N GLU A 230 11.79 -1.92 -9.10
CA GLU A 230 12.58 -3.16 -9.03
C GLU A 230 11.98 -4.28 -9.88
N LEU A 231 10.65 -4.46 -9.85
CA LEU A 231 9.98 -5.45 -10.69
C LEU A 231 10.10 -5.14 -12.18
N GLU A 232 9.98 -3.88 -12.59
CA GLU A 232 10.19 -3.46 -13.97
C GLU A 232 11.62 -3.72 -14.44
N GLU A 233 12.62 -3.45 -13.60
CA GLU A 233 14.02 -3.74 -13.91
C GLU A 233 14.26 -5.25 -14.05
N ARG A 234 13.74 -6.07 -13.11
CA ARG A 234 13.82 -7.54 -13.20
C ARG A 234 13.17 -8.04 -14.48
N LEU A 235 12.00 -7.51 -14.85
CA LEU A 235 11.30 -7.88 -16.08
C LEU A 235 12.11 -7.52 -17.34
N ARG A 236 12.82 -6.37 -17.34
CA ARG A 236 13.73 -5.99 -18.43
C ARG A 236 14.92 -6.95 -18.52
N LYS A 237 15.59 -7.26 -17.40
CA LYS A 237 16.72 -8.23 -17.37
C LYS A 237 16.30 -9.60 -17.91
N VAL A 238 15.15 -10.13 -17.49
CA VAL A 238 14.61 -11.40 -17.99
C VAL A 238 14.29 -11.33 -19.50
N LYS A 239 13.81 -10.18 -19.99
CA LYS A 239 13.53 -9.99 -21.42
C LYS A 239 14.83 -9.92 -22.24
N GLU A 240 15.83 -9.17 -21.77
CA GLU A 240 17.15 -9.05 -22.40
C GLU A 240 17.90 -10.38 -22.40
N GLU A 241 17.85 -11.15 -21.32
CA GLU A 241 18.44 -12.49 -21.25
C GLU A 241 17.76 -13.46 -22.24
N LYS A 242 16.44 -13.37 -22.39
CA LYS A 242 15.70 -14.11 -23.42
C LYS A 242 16.12 -13.72 -24.83
N ASP A 243 16.24 -12.42 -25.10
CA ASP A 243 16.65 -11.93 -26.42
C ASP A 243 18.11 -12.28 -26.71
N PHE A 244 18.98 -12.26 -25.71
CA PHE A 244 20.37 -12.70 -25.83
C PHE A 244 20.47 -14.21 -26.06
N ARG A 245 19.70 -15.04 -25.34
CA ARG A 245 19.63 -16.49 -25.60
C ARG A 245 19.05 -16.81 -26.98
N ARG A 246 18.04 -16.07 -27.45
CA ARG A 246 17.50 -16.18 -28.83
C ARG A 246 18.54 -15.82 -29.90
N ARG A 247 19.37 -14.80 -29.66
CA ARG A 247 20.47 -14.44 -30.57
C ARG A 247 21.59 -15.48 -30.54
N ARG A 248 21.83 -16.13 -29.39
CA ARG A 248 22.84 -17.16 -29.18
C ARG A 248 22.30 -18.57 -29.48
N ASN A 249 21.64 -18.75 -30.62
CA ASN A 249 21.19 -20.07 -31.07
C ASN A 249 22.38 -21.03 -31.24
N GLN A 250 22.65 -21.83 -30.21
CA GLN A 250 23.29 -23.14 -30.32
C GLN A 250 22.27 -24.17 -29.84
N VAL A 251 21.86 -25.05 -30.74
CA VAL A 251 20.98 -26.18 -30.43
C VAL A 251 21.71 -27.08 -29.44
N ALA A 252 21.24 -27.15 -28.20
CA ALA A 252 21.85 -27.98 -27.18
C ALA A 252 21.66 -29.47 -27.51
N PRO A 253 22.68 -30.33 -27.35
CA PRO A 253 22.58 -31.76 -27.66
C PRO A 253 21.60 -32.49 -26.72
N SER A 254 21.05 -33.62 -27.17
CA SER A 254 19.84 -34.29 -26.64
C SER A 254 19.70 -34.45 -25.10
N PRO A 255 20.75 -34.74 -24.29
CA PRO A 255 20.64 -34.78 -22.83
C PRO A 255 20.44 -33.40 -22.18
N ALA A 256 20.98 -32.35 -22.81
CA ALA A 256 20.81 -30.97 -22.37
C ALA A 256 19.42 -30.42 -22.73
N LEU A 257 18.64 -31.10 -23.60
CA LEU A 257 17.28 -30.70 -23.96
C LEU A 257 16.30 -30.84 -22.78
N TYR A 258 16.49 -31.84 -21.91
CA TYR A 258 15.66 -32.01 -20.71
C TYR A 258 15.95 -30.91 -19.68
N ILE A 259 17.24 -30.64 -19.41
CA ILE A 259 17.67 -29.54 -18.54
C ILE A 259 17.18 -28.21 -19.12
N TYR A 260 17.36 -27.99 -20.42
CA TYR A 260 16.86 -26.82 -21.15
C TYR A 260 15.33 -26.66 -21.02
N LYS A 261 14.55 -27.73 -21.17
CA LYS A 261 13.08 -27.67 -21.08
C LYS A 261 12.60 -27.49 -19.63
N LYS A 262 13.33 -28.05 -18.65
CA LYS A 262 13.07 -27.88 -17.22
C LYS A 262 13.39 -26.44 -16.79
N ASP A 263 14.53 -25.90 -17.19
CA ASP A 263 14.93 -24.51 -16.91
C ASP A 263 13.99 -23.52 -17.62
N GLN A 264 13.58 -23.80 -18.86
CA GLN A 264 12.59 -23.00 -19.58
C GLN A 264 11.22 -23.02 -18.89
N SER A 265 10.82 -24.15 -18.28
CA SER A 265 9.58 -24.25 -17.48
C SER A 265 9.70 -23.52 -16.14
N ARG A 266 10.87 -23.56 -15.49
CA ARG A 266 11.18 -22.83 -14.25
C ARG A 266 11.20 -21.32 -14.49
N GLU A 267 11.86 -20.86 -15.55
CA GLU A 267 11.87 -19.46 -15.99
C GLU A 267 10.49 -18.98 -16.43
N TYR A 268 9.68 -19.83 -17.04
CA TYR A 268 8.30 -19.49 -17.38
C TYR A 268 7.46 -19.29 -16.11
N LYS A 269 7.59 -20.19 -15.12
CA LYS A 269 6.96 -20.03 -13.81
C LYS A 269 7.44 -18.78 -13.08
N GLU A 270 8.74 -18.52 -13.03
CA GLU A 270 9.30 -17.33 -12.40
C GLU A 270 8.83 -16.05 -13.12
N LYS A 271 8.77 -16.05 -14.46
CA LYS A 271 8.25 -14.92 -15.22
C LYS A 271 6.75 -14.72 -15.02
N GLU A 272 5.97 -15.79 -14.92
CA GLU A 272 4.56 -15.74 -14.54
C GLU A 272 4.39 -15.20 -13.12
N GLU A 273 5.18 -15.67 -12.14
CA GLU A 273 5.16 -15.18 -10.76
C GLU A 273 5.56 -13.71 -10.65
N ILE A 274 6.59 -13.27 -11.39
CA ILE A 274 6.98 -11.85 -11.47
C ILE A 274 5.87 -11.04 -12.14
N ARG A 275 5.26 -11.56 -13.21
CA ARG A 275 4.18 -10.88 -13.93
C ARG A 275 2.92 -10.77 -13.08
N VAL A 276 2.56 -11.83 -12.36
CA VAL A 276 1.45 -11.87 -11.41
C VAL A 276 1.73 -10.89 -10.28
N ARG A 277 2.91 -10.91 -9.64
CA ARG A 277 3.30 -9.90 -8.63
C ARG A 277 3.26 -8.48 -9.16
N TYR A 278 3.69 -8.25 -10.40
CA TYR A 278 3.61 -6.93 -11.04
C TYR A 278 2.16 -6.49 -11.27
N ILE A 279 1.28 -7.39 -11.72
CA ILE A 279 -0.16 -7.11 -11.89
C ILE A 279 -0.84 -6.86 -10.54
N GLN A 280 -0.45 -7.60 -9.51
CA GLN A 280 -0.98 -7.50 -8.15
C GLN A 280 -0.53 -6.19 -7.46
N SER A 281 0.75 -5.83 -7.62
CA SER A 281 1.31 -4.53 -7.22
C SER A 281 0.64 -3.37 -7.97
N LYS A 282 0.41 -3.50 -9.28
CA LYS A 282 -0.31 -2.51 -10.10
C LYS A 282 -1.78 -2.34 -9.68
N SER A 283 -2.39 -3.34 -9.04
CA SER A 283 -3.77 -3.31 -8.54
C SER A 283 -3.87 -3.00 -7.04
N GLY A 284 -2.76 -2.71 -6.36
CA GLY A 284 -2.76 -2.27 -4.95
C GLY A 284 -3.02 -3.38 -3.92
N LEU A 285 -2.94 -4.66 -4.30
CA LEU A 285 -3.08 -5.80 -3.40
C LEU A 285 -1.69 -6.27 -2.93
N GLU A 286 -1.30 -5.87 -1.72
CA GLU A 286 -0.05 -6.27 -1.06
C GLU A 286 0.02 -7.79 -0.82
N ILE A 287 1.17 -8.39 -1.11
CA ILE A 287 1.63 -9.64 -0.48
C ILE A 287 2.90 -9.30 0.32
N LYS A 288 2.92 -9.75 1.57
CA LYS A 288 3.95 -9.60 2.61
C LYS A 288 5.40 -9.81 2.08
N PRO A 289 6.38 -8.97 2.43
CA PRO A 289 7.78 -9.27 2.19
C PRO A 289 8.32 -10.26 3.24
N VAL A 290 9.17 -11.18 2.78
CA VAL A 290 10.05 -11.97 3.63
C VAL A 290 11.09 -11.02 4.24
N MET A 291 11.18 -11.04 5.56
CA MET A 291 12.07 -10.20 6.36
C MET A 291 13.53 -10.58 6.09
N THR A 292 14.27 -9.70 5.40
CA THR A 292 15.73 -9.68 5.50
C THR A 292 16.14 -8.31 6.03
N SER A 293 16.72 -8.33 7.23
CA SER A 293 17.31 -7.18 7.90
C SER A 293 18.36 -6.53 7.02
N VAL A 294 18.08 -5.33 6.51
CA VAL A 294 19.09 -4.46 5.92
C VAL A 294 19.29 -3.30 6.88
N THR A 295 20.36 -3.42 7.67
CA THR A 295 21.01 -2.30 8.35
C THR A 295 21.44 -1.28 7.30
N SER A 296 20.84 -0.10 7.29
CA SER A 296 21.37 1.03 6.53
C SER A 296 22.26 1.87 7.44
N MET A 297 23.55 1.85 7.10
CA MET A 297 24.51 2.91 7.37
C MET A 297 24.02 4.22 6.72
N ASP A 298 24.64 5.34 7.13
CA ASP A 298 24.54 6.70 6.59
C ASP A 298 23.63 7.66 7.37
N GLU A 299 24.16 8.15 8.50
CA GLU A 299 23.79 9.46 9.05
C GLU A 299 24.97 10.01 9.88
N GLU A 300 26.04 10.42 9.21
CA GLU A 300 27.08 11.26 9.80
C GLU A 300 27.56 12.30 8.76
N GLU A 301 27.77 13.53 9.23
CA GLU A 301 28.15 14.76 8.49
C GLU A 301 26.99 15.44 7.72
N ALA A 302 26.51 16.65 8.08
CA ALA A 302 27.25 17.81 8.51
C ALA A 302 26.41 18.70 9.45
N ALA A 303 26.76 18.67 10.74
CA ALA A 303 26.36 19.65 11.72
C ALA A 303 27.59 20.52 12.06
N THR A 304 27.84 21.60 11.30
CA THR A 304 28.76 22.64 11.77
C THR A 304 28.37 24.03 11.26
N HIS A 305 28.45 24.99 12.19
CA HIS A 305 28.29 26.44 12.07
C HIS A 305 26.88 27.04 12.12
N ALA A 306 26.39 27.26 13.35
CA ALA A 306 25.88 28.58 13.74
C ALA A 306 25.81 28.72 15.28
N SER A 307 26.45 29.76 15.81
CA SER A 307 26.61 30.06 17.22
C SER A 307 25.35 30.63 17.89
N ARG A 308 24.81 29.86 18.83
CA ARG A 308 24.37 30.24 20.21
C ARG A 308 23.58 31.55 20.42
N GLY A 309 22.28 31.40 20.64
CA GLY A 309 21.39 32.34 21.35
C GLY A 309 20.55 31.62 22.41
N ARG A 310 20.24 32.31 23.52
CA ARG A 310 19.89 31.79 24.86
C ARG A 310 18.48 31.15 25.03
N CYS A 311 17.73 30.90 23.95
CA CYS A 311 16.36 30.34 23.99
C CYS A 311 16.30 28.79 23.83
N ASN A 312 17.43 28.11 24.00
CA ASN A 312 17.58 26.74 23.51
C ASN A 312 17.13 25.61 24.46
N ARG A 313 16.72 25.89 25.71
CA ARG A 313 16.49 24.79 26.68
C ARG A 313 15.07 24.21 26.63
N CYS A 314 14.07 25.07 26.48
CA CYS A 314 12.66 24.65 26.34
C CYS A 314 12.40 24.07 24.95
N TRP A 315 12.89 24.76 23.91
CA TRP A 315 12.79 24.29 22.53
C TRP A 315 13.52 22.95 22.33
N LYS A 316 14.74 22.79 22.86
CA LYS A 316 15.47 21.52 22.77
C LYS A 316 14.78 20.38 23.52
N ARG A 317 14.08 20.66 24.63
CA ARG A 317 13.29 19.64 25.34
C ARG A 317 12.03 19.24 24.58
N PHE A 318 11.34 20.20 23.96
CA PHE A 318 10.19 19.93 23.11
C PHE A 318 10.60 19.16 21.86
N THR A 319 11.64 19.60 21.14
CA THR A 319 12.16 18.89 19.96
C THR A 319 12.65 17.50 20.32
N GLN A 320 13.39 17.33 21.42
CA GLN A 320 13.87 16.02 21.86
C GLN A 320 12.73 15.08 22.30
N GLY A 321 11.65 15.61 22.88
CA GLY A 321 10.44 14.84 23.17
C GLY A 321 9.71 14.39 21.91
N VAL A 322 9.61 15.30 20.94
CA VAL A 322 9.07 15.03 19.59
C VAL A 322 9.91 14.00 18.84
N ASP A 323 11.24 14.11 18.88
CA ASP A 323 12.18 13.22 18.19
C ASP A 323 12.16 11.81 18.80
N ASN A 324 12.06 11.71 20.13
CA ASN A 324 11.90 10.42 20.83
C ASN A 324 10.55 9.76 20.51
N PHE A 325 9.46 10.54 20.41
CA PHE A 325 8.16 10.04 19.97
C PHE A 325 8.21 9.59 18.50
N ALA A 326 8.86 10.35 17.62
CA ALA A 326 9.07 9.99 16.23
C ALA A 326 9.92 8.72 16.07
N GLY A 327 10.97 8.55 16.88
CA GLY A 327 11.78 7.34 16.92
C GLY A 327 10.96 6.10 17.30
N LYS A 328 10.10 6.21 18.32
CA LYS A 328 9.21 5.12 18.73
C LYS A 328 8.11 4.83 17.69
N MET A 329 7.61 5.86 17.00
CA MET A 329 6.67 5.71 15.89
C MET A 329 7.31 5.06 14.66
N LYS A 330 8.65 5.07 14.52
CA LYS A 330 9.37 4.47 13.38
C LYS A 330 9.23 2.94 13.33
N ASP A 331 9.20 2.29 14.48
CA ASP A 331 9.07 0.83 14.61
C ASP A 331 7.61 0.36 14.41
N TYR A 332 6.64 1.20 14.76
CA TYR A 332 5.21 0.93 14.61
C TYR A 332 4.57 1.72 13.46
N THR A 333 5.35 2.27 12.53
CA THR A 333 4.84 3.21 11.51
C THR A 333 3.68 2.62 10.73
N GLU A 334 3.78 1.33 10.35
CA GLU A 334 2.73 0.64 9.61
C GLU A 334 1.46 0.44 10.45
N LEU A 335 1.60 0.07 11.74
CA LEU A 335 0.44 -0.04 12.63
C LEU A 335 -0.25 1.31 12.83
N VAL A 336 0.55 2.33 13.13
CA VAL A 336 0.07 3.69 13.38
C VAL A 336 -0.65 4.23 12.14
N SER A 337 -0.16 3.90 10.95
CA SER A 337 -0.78 4.30 9.67
C SER A 337 -2.13 3.65 9.39
N LEU A 338 -2.35 2.44 9.91
CA LEU A 338 -3.62 1.73 9.79
C LEU A 338 -4.59 2.15 10.92
N LEU A 339 -4.05 2.41 12.10
CA LEU A 339 -4.83 2.71 13.29
C LEU A 339 -5.35 4.15 13.31
N ILE A 340 -4.57 5.11 12.81
CA ILE A 340 -4.97 6.53 12.80
C ILE A 340 -6.27 6.76 12.00
N PRO A 341 -6.40 6.34 10.73
CA PRO A 341 -7.65 6.52 9.97
C PRO A 341 -8.81 5.73 10.58
N MET A 342 -8.55 4.51 11.04
CA MET A 342 -9.54 3.65 11.69
C MET A 342 -10.15 4.31 12.94
N LEU A 343 -9.32 4.92 13.79
CA LEU A 343 -9.77 5.56 15.03
C LEU A 343 -10.32 6.97 14.82
N MET A 344 -9.78 7.74 13.85
CA MET A 344 -10.15 9.14 13.67
C MET A 344 -11.31 9.36 12.68
N GLN A 345 -11.63 8.39 11.84
CA GLN A 345 -12.66 8.53 10.79
C GLN A 345 -13.52 7.27 10.65
N ASP A 346 -12.96 6.16 10.14
CA ASP A 346 -13.79 5.06 9.63
C ASP A 346 -14.60 4.37 10.73
N GLY A 347 -13.98 4.10 11.88
CA GLY A 347 -14.63 3.51 13.04
C GLY A 347 -15.74 4.40 13.62
N PRO A 348 -15.43 5.63 14.05
CA PRO A 348 -16.44 6.53 14.60
C PRO A 348 -17.59 6.84 13.66
N PHE A 349 -17.32 7.02 12.36
CA PHE A 349 -18.36 7.33 11.38
C PHE A 349 -19.32 6.15 11.22
N LEU A 350 -18.80 4.92 11.20
CA LEU A 350 -19.62 3.71 11.18
C LEU A 350 -20.48 3.61 12.44
N VAL A 351 -19.90 3.81 13.64
CA VAL A 351 -20.63 3.72 14.90
C VAL A 351 -21.77 4.73 14.96
N ILE A 352 -21.52 5.99 14.61
CA ILE A 352 -22.55 7.03 14.60
C ILE A 352 -23.65 6.70 13.58
N ARG A 353 -23.30 6.26 12.36
CA ARG A 353 -24.30 5.86 11.35
C ARG A 353 -25.15 4.67 11.82
N LEU A 354 -24.55 3.69 12.50
CA LEU A 354 -25.29 2.57 13.10
C LEU A 354 -26.23 3.04 14.21
N ILE A 355 -25.84 4.02 15.03
CA ILE A 355 -26.73 4.63 16.04
C ILE A 355 -27.91 5.33 15.36
N VAL A 356 -27.66 6.09 14.29
CA VAL A 356 -28.71 6.78 13.52
C VAL A 356 -29.72 5.78 12.94
N ILE A 357 -29.26 4.67 12.37
CA ILE A 357 -30.12 3.64 11.79
C ILE A 357 -30.85 2.85 12.89
N ALA A 358 -30.13 2.35 13.89
CA ALA A 358 -30.69 1.41 14.86
C ALA A 358 -31.47 2.08 16.00
N TYR A 359 -31.04 3.26 16.47
CA TYR A 359 -31.68 3.95 17.58
C TYR A 359 -32.69 5.01 17.11
N TYR A 360 -32.30 5.87 16.16
CA TYR A 360 -33.19 6.91 15.64
C TYR A 360 -34.10 6.44 14.49
N GLN A 361 -33.91 5.21 14.00
CA GLN A 361 -34.79 4.60 13.00
C GLN A 361 -34.94 5.50 11.76
N ILE A 362 -33.85 6.10 11.31
CA ILE A 362 -33.80 6.94 10.10
C ILE A 362 -33.54 6.04 8.90
N TYR A 363 -34.49 6.05 7.96
CA TYR A 363 -34.44 5.25 6.75
C TYR A 363 -34.17 6.15 5.55
N HIS A 364 -32.91 6.25 5.12
CA HIS A 364 -32.52 7.01 3.94
C HIS A 364 -31.52 6.20 3.10
N ASP A 365 -31.75 6.12 1.79
CA ASP A 365 -30.98 5.26 0.88
C ASP A 365 -29.49 5.59 0.90
N THR A 366 -29.16 6.89 0.86
CA THR A 366 -27.78 7.37 0.95
C THR A 366 -27.15 6.96 2.28
N LEU A 367 -27.86 7.07 3.41
CA LEU A 367 -27.33 6.69 4.72
C LEU A 367 -27.00 5.20 4.79
N TYR A 368 -27.87 4.34 4.25
CA TYR A 368 -27.64 2.89 4.20
C TYR A 368 -26.43 2.52 3.35
N PHE A 369 -26.37 3.03 2.12
CA PHE A 369 -25.28 2.77 1.20
C PHE A 369 -23.93 3.15 1.82
N LEU A 370 -23.87 4.33 2.44
CA LEU A 370 -22.67 4.85 3.04
C LEU A 370 -22.26 4.13 4.33
N THR A 371 -23.24 3.62 5.08
CA THR A 371 -22.97 2.74 6.23
C THR A 371 -22.32 1.44 5.78
N VAL A 372 -22.83 0.81 4.71
CA VAL A 372 -22.25 -0.42 4.15
C VAL A 372 -20.84 -0.16 3.60
N LYS A 373 -20.64 0.94 2.86
CA LYS A 373 -19.32 1.38 2.39
C LYS A 373 -18.33 1.49 3.56
N ASN A 374 -18.68 2.21 4.63
CA ASN A 374 -17.80 2.37 5.79
C ASN A 374 -17.54 1.03 6.51
N ALA A 375 -18.55 0.16 6.61
CA ALA A 375 -18.38 -1.17 7.19
C ALA A 375 -17.37 -2.01 6.38
N LEU A 376 -17.44 -1.97 5.04
CA LEU A 376 -16.47 -2.64 4.17
C LEU A 376 -15.06 -2.08 4.34
N VAL A 377 -14.91 -0.75 4.42
CA VAL A 377 -13.61 -0.11 4.66
C VAL A 377 -13.03 -0.54 6.00
N VAL A 378 -13.81 -0.52 7.09
CA VAL A 378 -13.37 -0.98 8.41
C VAL A 378 -13.00 -2.46 8.38
N MET A 379 -13.81 -3.32 7.75
CA MET A 379 -13.50 -4.75 7.60
C MET A 379 -12.19 -4.98 6.86
N LEU A 380 -11.94 -4.26 5.77
CA LEU A 380 -10.70 -4.35 5.00
C LEU A 380 -9.50 -3.87 5.81
N GLN A 381 -9.62 -2.79 6.57
CA GLN A 381 -8.54 -2.30 7.42
C GLN A 381 -8.22 -3.28 8.55
N VAL A 382 -9.24 -3.84 9.22
CA VAL A 382 -9.06 -4.87 10.26
C VAL A 382 -8.41 -6.12 9.67
N TYR A 383 -8.84 -6.57 8.50
CA TYR A 383 -8.21 -7.67 7.77
C TYR A 383 -6.74 -7.38 7.47
N ARG A 384 -6.41 -6.16 7.02
CA ARG A 384 -5.02 -5.75 6.75
C ARG A 384 -4.16 -5.78 8.01
N ILE A 385 -4.68 -5.31 9.15
CA ILE A 385 -4.00 -5.43 10.45
C ILE A 385 -3.79 -6.91 10.79
N PHE A 386 -4.81 -7.76 10.63
CA PHE A 386 -4.70 -9.18 10.91
C PHE A 386 -3.62 -9.86 10.04
N VAL A 387 -3.60 -9.63 8.73
CA VAL A 387 -2.58 -10.21 7.82
C VAL A 387 -1.17 -9.74 8.16
N LEU A 388 -1.00 -8.47 8.58
CA LEU A 388 0.30 -7.93 8.95
C LEU A 388 0.85 -8.65 10.19
N TYR A 389 0.04 -8.78 11.24
CA TYR A 389 0.46 -9.27 12.56
C TYR A 389 0.29 -10.78 12.77
N TYR A 390 -0.57 -11.44 12.01
CA TYR A 390 -0.71 -12.89 12.05
C TYR A 390 0.45 -13.50 11.24
N LYS A 391 1.44 -14.04 11.95
CA LYS A 391 2.39 -15.00 11.37
C LYS A 391 1.72 -16.37 11.52
N PRO A 392 1.36 -17.07 10.43
CA PRO A 392 0.87 -18.43 10.57
C PRO A 392 1.94 -19.22 11.34
N PRO A 393 1.54 -20.16 12.24
CA PRO A 393 2.50 -21.12 12.76
C PRO A 393 3.20 -21.71 11.54
N GLU A 394 4.54 -21.74 11.58
CA GLU A 394 5.30 -22.52 10.62
C GLU A 394 4.73 -23.93 10.78
N GLU A 395 3.87 -24.34 9.85
CA GLU A 395 3.65 -25.75 9.64
C GLU A 395 5.05 -26.24 9.36
N ASP A 396 5.61 -27.00 10.31
CA ASP A 396 6.67 -27.94 10.03
C ASP A 396 6.15 -28.75 8.85
N ILE A 397 6.46 -28.28 7.64
CA ILE A 397 6.46 -29.12 6.47
C ILE A 397 7.55 -30.11 6.88
N ASP A 398 7.13 -31.22 7.49
CA ASP A 398 7.86 -32.45 7.45
C ASP A 398 8.35 -32.50 6.01
N ASP A 399 9.66 -32.35 5.83
CA ASP A 399 10.34 -32.51 4.56
C ASP A 399 9.99 -33.93 4.08
N PHE A 400 8.83 -34.09 3.44
CA PHE A 400 8.36 -35.36 2.86
C PHE A 400 9.23 -35.72 1.66
N PHE A 401 10.04 -34.76 1.21
CA PHE A 401 11.23 -35.00 0.42
C PHE A 401 12.42 -34.51 1.24
N PRO A 402 12.97 -35.32 2.17
CA PRO A 402 14.32 -35.03 2.66
C PRO A 402 15.19 -34.96 1.41
N ASP A 403 16.05 -33.95 1.30
CA ASP A 403 16.99 -33.75 0.20
C ASP A 403 17.51 -35.10 -0.29
N SER A 404 16.82 -35.66 -1.30
CA SER A 404 17.07 -37.01 -1.78
C SER A 404 18.28 -36.83 -2.66
N ASP A 405 19.42 -36.96 -2.00
CA ASP A 405 20.76 -37.08 -2.56
C ASP A 405 20.68 -37.54 -4.02
N GLY A 406 21.10 -36.66 -4.94
CA GLY A 406 20.99 -36.87 -6.38
C GLY A 406 21.69 -38.14 -6.89
N SER A 407 22.46 -38.78 -6.01
CA SER A 407 23.09 -40.10 -6.18
C SER A 407 22.09 -41.21 -6.53
N HIS A 408 20.90 -41.25 -5.90
CA HIS A 408 19.95 -42.34 -6.12
C HIS A 408 19.27 -42.30 -7.50
N ARG A 409 19.07 -41.11 -8.08
CA ARG A 409 18.48 -40.97 -9.43
C ARG A 409 19.46 -41.38 -10.53
N LEU A 410 20.76 -41.33 -10.25
CA LEU A 410 21.83 -41.70 -11.19
C LEU A 410 22.24 -43.17 -11.05
N ASN A 411 21.88 -43.86 -9.98
CA ASN A 411 22.20 -45.28 -9.80
C ASN A 411 21.60 -46.18 -10.89
N ASN A 412 20.36 -45.93 -11.30
CA ASN A 412 19.73 -46.71 -12.37
C ASN A 412 20.43 -46.48 -13.74
N VAL A 413 20.88 -45.25 -13.99
CA VAL A 413 21.61 -44.88 -15.21
C VAL A 413 23.04 -45.41 -15.20
N GLN A 414 23.74 -45.33 -14.07
CA GLN A 414 25.09 -45.90 -13.91
C GLN A 414 25.06 -47.43 -13.97
N THR A 415 24.02 -48.07 -13.44
CA THR A 415 23.81 -49.51 -13.53
C THR A 415 23.56 -49.92 -14.98
N ALA A 416 22.74 -49.16 -15.72
CA ALA A 416 22.53 -49.38 -17.14
C ALA A 416 23.84 -49.24 -17.95
N ILE A 417 24.64 -48.18 -17.70
CA ILE A 417 25.93 -47.97 -18.39
C ILE A 417 26.91 -49.12 -18.11
N LYS A 418 27.04 -49.55 -16.85
CA LYS A 418 27.88 -50.70 -16.49
C LYS A 418 27.42 -52.00 -17.15
N SER A 419 26.11 -52.24 -17.23
CA SER A 419 25.56 -53.44 -17.89
C SER A 419 25.88 -53.48 -19.39
N VAL A 420 25.83 -52.33 -20.07
CA VAL A 420 26.17 -52.22 -21.50
C VAL A 420 27.67 -52.44 -21.72
N GLN A 421 28.52 -51.90 -20.84
CA GLN A 421 29.97 -52.12 -20.92
C GLN A 421 30.35 -53.59 -20.71
N HIS A 422 29.77 -54.26 -19.70
CA HIS A 422 29.98 -55.69 -19.47
C HIS A 422 29.51 -56.53 -20.65
N THR A 423 28.35 -56.21 -21.24
CA THR A 423 27.84 -56.91 -22.43
C THR A 423 28.78 -56.75 -23.63
N ARG A 424 29.35 -55.56 -23.82
CA ARG A 424 30.30 -55.28 -24.92
C ARG A 424 31.62 -56.04 -24.74
N LEU A 425 32.10 -56.14 -23.50
CA LEU A 425 33.29 -56.94 -23.17
C LEU A 425 33.03 -58.44 -23.35
N ALA A 426 31.87 -58.94 -22.94
CA ALA A 426 31.47 -60.33 -23.14
C ALA A 426 31.39 -60.68 -24.63
N LEU A 427 30.79 -59.83 -25.46
CA LEU A 427 30.76 -60.01 -26.91
C LEU A 427 32.16 -59.99 -27.53
N SER A 428 33.05 -59.10 -27.07
CA SER A 428 34.45 -59.07 -27.50
C SER A 428 35.19 -60.37 -27.13
N LEU A 429 34.94 -60.91 -25.94
CA LEU A 429 35.58 -62.13 -25.47
C LEU A 429 35.05 -63.36 -26.23
N VAL A 430 33.73 -63.43 -26.46
CA VAL A 430 33.09 -64.47 -27.28
C VAL A 430 33.64 -64.45 -28.70
N SER A 431 33.73 -63.28 -29.35
CA SER A 431 34.29 -63.17 -30.70
C SER A 431 35.76 -63.63 -30.77
N ARG A 432 36.59 -63.32 -29.76
CA ARG A 432 37.97 -63.83 -29.66
C ARG A 432 38.01 -65.35 -29.48
N LEU A 433 37.16 -65.91 -28.63
CA LEU A 433 37.05 -67.36 -28.44
C LEU A 433 36.56 -68.05 -29.71
N GLN A 434 35.62 -67.45 -30.44
CA GLN A 434 35.14 -67.96 -31.72
C GLN A 434 36.24 -67.94 -32.79
N GLN A 435 37.07 -66.89 -32.82
CA GLN A 435 38.25 -66.85 -33.67
C GLN A 435 39.26 -67.93 -33.27
N GLN A 436 39.58 -68.09 -31.98
CA GLN A 436 40.46 -69.16 -31.51
C GLN A 436 39.92 -70.56 -31.82
N ALA A 437 38.61 -70.78 -31.71
CA ALA A 437 37.95 -72.03 -32.08
C ALA A 437 38.04 -72.29 -33.60
N LYS A 438 37.87 -71.26 -34.44
CA LYS A 438 38.12 -71.35 -35.89
C LYS A 438 39.57 -71.69 -36.20
N TRP A 439 40.54 -71.09 -35.49
CA TRP A 439 41.97 -71.43 -35.60
C TRP A 439 42.26 -72.87 -35.17
N ARG A 440 41.65 -73.35 -34.08
CA ARG A 440 41.77 -74.74 -33.62
C ARG A 440 41.15 -75.74 -34.61
N ARG A 441 39.98 -75.44 -35.20
CA ARG A 441 39.39 -76.26 -36.28
C ARG A 441 40.29 -76.32 -37.53
N LYS A 442 40.89 -75.19 -37.95
CA LYS A 442 41.88 -75.16 -39.05
C LYS A 442 43.14 -75.98 -38.73
N ARG A 443 43.62 -75.96 -37.48
CA ARG A 443 44.73 -76.83 -37.03
C ARG A 443 44.35 -78.31 -37.01
N SER A 444 43.12 -78.66 -36.61
CA SER A 444 42.63 -80.04 -36.61
C SER A 444 42.51 -80.61 -38.03
N LEU A 445 42.07 -79.79 -39.00
CA LEU A 445 42.03 -80.16 -40.43
C LEU A 445 43.44 -80.40 -41.03
N ASN A 446 44.48 -79.73 -40.52
CA ASN A 446 45.87 -80.02 -40.91
C ASN A 446 46.51 -81.20 -40.14
N SER A 447 45.93 -81.64 -39.02
CA SER A 447 46.44 -82.76 -38.20
C SER A 447 45.86 -84.13 -38.60
N GLY A 448 44.87 -84.17 -39.50
CA GLY A 448 44.21 -85.41 -39.96
C GLY A 448 44.93 -86.16 -41.09
N ARG A 449 46.15 -85.76 -41.50
CA ARG A 449 46.84 -86.35 -42.66
C ARG A 449 47.87 -87.45 -42.33
N PHE A 450 47.98 -87.89 -41.08
CA PHE A 450 48.88 -88.99 -40.69
C PHE A 450 48.22 -89.93 -39.67
N LYS A 451 47.59 -91.01 -40.15
CA LYS A 451 47.76 -92.41 -39.69
C LYS A 451 46.94 -93.37 -40.57
N VAL A 452 47.48 -94.58 -40.74
CA VAL A 452 47.36 -95.50 -41.88
C VAL A 452 46.71 -96.85 -41.46
N LYS A 453 45.82 -97.40 -42.32
CA LYS A 453 45.40 -98.83 -42.61
C LYS A 453 45.10 -99.81 -41.45
N ARG A 454 44.21 -100.84 -41.46
CA ARG A 454 43.25 -101.60 -42.33
C ARG A 454 42.68 -102.75 -41.42
N PRO A 455 41.84 -103.74 -41.86
CA PRO A 455 40.72 -103.79 -42.81
C PRO A 455 39.44 -104.54 -42.31
N SER A 456 38.37 -104.44 -43.12
CA SER A 456 37.29 -105.43 -43.45
C SER A 456 36.45 -106.13 -42.37
N HIS A 457 35.12 -105.87 -42.36
CA HIS A 457 34.09 -106.84 -42.75
C HIS A 457 32.70 -106.17 -42.91
N ASP A 458 32.04 -106.47 -44.03
CA ASP A 458 30.62 -106.26 -44.38
C ASP A 458 29.73 -107.32 -43.65
N PRO A 459 28.37 -107.32 -43.63
CA PRO A 459 27.42 -106.50 -44.42
C PRO A 459 26.02 -106.17 -43.78
N LYS A 460 25.15 -105.55 -44.61
CA LYS A 460 23.67 -105.72 -44.77
C LYS A 460 22.63 -104.83 -44.04
N ASP A 461 21.88 -104.14 -44.92
CA ASP A 461 20.41 -104.12 -45.13
C ASP A 461 19.43 -103.34 -44.23
N THR A 462 18.48 -102.71 -44.96
CA THR A 462 17.05 -102.45 -44.65
C THR A 462 16.70 -101.37 -43.61
N ASP A 463 15.64 -100.56 -43.68
CA ASP A 463 14.65 -100.23 -44.71
C ASP A 463 13.83 -99.01 -44.18
N SER A 464 13.10 -98.37 -45.10
CA SER A 464 11.73 -97.84 -44.93
C SER A 464 11.36 -96.79 -43.85
N LYS A 465 10.87 -95.65 -44.38
CA LYS A 465 9.50 -95.09 -44.23
C LYS A 465 8.92 -94.73 -42.85
N LYS A 466 8.56 -93.43 -42.78
CA LYS A 466 7.21 -92.85 -42.59
C LYS A 466 6.46 -92.92 -41.25
N ASP A 467 5.81 -91.77 -41.01
CA ASP A 467 4.49 -91.51 -40.43
C ASP A 467 4.36 -91.20 -38.91
N ASP A 468 3.74 -90.03 -38.72
CA ASP A 468 2.76 -89.59 -37.72
C ASP A 468 3.11 -89.12 -36.30
N MET A 469 2.68 -87.86 -36.09
CA MET A 469 2.20 -87.07 -34.94
C MET A 469 1.64 -87.84 -33.72
N PRO A 470 1.40 -87.19 -32.55
CA PRO A 470 0.96 -85.79 -32.34
C PRO A 470 2.02 -84.78 -31.93
#